data_AF-A0A2D9HRK3-F1
#
_entry.id   AF-A0A2D9HRK3-F1
#
_cell.length_a   1.000
_cell.length_b   1.000
_cell.length_c   1.000
_cell.angle_alpha   90.00
_cell.angle_beta   90.00
_cell.angle_gamma   90.00
#
_symmetry.space_group_name_H-M   'P 1'
#
loop_
_entity.id
_entity.type
_entity.pdbx_description
1 polymer ?
#
loop_
_entity_poly.entity_id
_entity_poly.type
_entity_poly.pdbx_seq_one_letter_code
_entity_poly.pdbx_strand_id
1 'polypeptide(L)'
;MAWGFVALMVWVCAQNYNLACMGRPSLAFWILAASLAAVWAGCRPDPTPPFTLDDVRLVPPHFPDLDWPEDNTLNEAKWELGRHLFFDIRLSAQGDVSCASCHNPLLSMADDQPVTPGTGGLLGNRNASALVNLGWQPRFHMEGGVPSLETQALAPLQEPHELGRDLLEVVAELAQDPRYARWAQEGFGQPFDAFVFTRSLAAFQRTLISGSAPYDRWLQGDDSAMSEAALQGMGLFDDLACSSCHSEVWFTDFQTHNIGLTEAYADPGTYRLTFDSLDIGAFKTPSLRNIAQTAPYMHDGSLATLDDVIDHYASGGAGHPNQDPRVTPFELDEGQRSDLLAFMQALTDSSFVTWSSTLAP
;
A
#
# COMPACT_ATOMS: atom_id res chain seq x y z
N MET A 1 5.34 -37.27 12.63
CA MET A 1 6.23 -38.41 12.96
C MET A 1 7.45 -37.97 13.79
N ALA A 2 7.26 -37.35 14.95
CA ALA A 2 8.39 -36.96 15.84
C ALA A 2 8.09 -37.10 17.35
N TRP A 3 6.93 -37.61 17.74
CA TRP A 3 6.55 -37.76 19.15
C TRP A 3 6.50 -39.21 19.65
N GLY A 4 6.60 -40.19 18.74
CA GLY A 4 6.60 -41.62 19.08
C GLY A 4 7.99 -42.22 19.41
N PHE A 5 9.08 -41.55 19.04
CA PHE A 5 10.43 -42.10 19.20
C PHE A 5 11.09 -41.77 20.55
N VAL A 6 10.69 -40.66 21.20
CA VAL A 6 11.28 -40.25 22.50
C VAL A 6 10.73 -41.09 23.66
N ALA A 7 9.47 -41.54 23.59
CA ALA A 7 8.85 -42.35 24.63
C ALA A 7 9.41 -43.79 24.71
N LEU A 8 9.92 -44.34 23.60
CA LEU A 8 10.43 -45.73 23.56
C LEU A 8 11.88 -45.84 24.06
N MET A 9 12.69 -44.78 23.91
CA MET A 9 14.09 -44.76 24.37
C MET A 9 14.21 -44.70 25.91
N VAL A 10 13.24 -44.09 26.60
CA VAL A 10 13.23 -44.00 28.06
C VAL A 10 12.77 -45.32 28.71
N TRP A 11 11.97 -46.13 28.02
CA TRP A 11 11.44 -47.38 28.56
C TRP A 11 12.43 -48.55 28.46
N VAL A 12 13.24 -48.63 27.39
CA VAL A 12 14.21 -49.72 27.19
C VAL A 12 15.46 -49.60 28.08
N CYS A 13 15.81 -48.40 28.55
CA CYS A 13 16.90 -48.23 29.52
C CYS A 13 16.53 -48.59 30.97
N ALA A 14 15.23 -48.76 31.29
CA ALA A 14 14.77 -48.95 32.66
C ALA A 14 14.73 -50.42 33.13
N GLN A 15 14.94 -51.40 32.24
CA GLN A 15 14.82 -52.83 32.59
C GLN A 15 16.13 -53.56 32.90
N ASN A 16 17.31 -52.97 32.67
CA ASN A 16 18.59 -53.70 32.78
C ASN A 16 19.66 -53.09 33.70
N TYR A 17 19.34 -52.05 34.49
CA TYR A 17 20.30 -51.50 35.46
C TYR A 17 19.69 -51.34 36.85
N ASN A 18 20.37 -51.93 37.83
CA ASN A 18 20.10 -51.85 39.26
C ASN A 18 19.76 -50.41 39.70
N LEU A 19 18.52 -50.23 40.16
CA LEU A 19 17.93 -49.00 40.71
C LEU A 19 18.46 -48.66 42.13
N ALA A 20 19.78 -48.55 42.30
CA ALA A 20 20.36 -48.22 43.61
C ALA A 20 21.25 -46.96 43.64
N CYS A 21 21.52 -46.30 42.51
CA CYS A 21 22.43 -45.13 42.47
C CYS A 21 21.94 -43.98 41.58
N MET A 22 20.73 -43.46 41.83
CA MET A 22 20.37 -42.11 41.39
C MET A 22 20.16 -41.23 42.61
N GLY A 23 21.21 -40.51 43.00
CA GLY A 23 21.16 -39.51 44.06
C GLY A 23 20.09 -38.46 43.74
N ARG A 24 19.37 -38.01 44.78
CA ARG A 24 18.38 -36.94 44.68
C ARG A 24 19.02 -35.73 43.97
N PRO A 25 18.36 -35.12 42.96
CA PRO A 25 18.88 -33.92 42.34
C PRO A 25 19.17 -32.87 43.41
N SER A 26 20.38 -32.30 43.37
CA SER A 26 20.83 -31.36 44.40
C SER A 26 19.98 -30.08 44.35
N LEU A 27 19.88 -29.37 45.48
CA LEU A 27 19.19 -28.07 45.54
C LEU A 27 19.71 -27.09 44.48
N ALA A 28 21.00 -27.19 44.13
CA ALA A 28 21.63 -26.41 43.07
C ALA A 28 21.04 -26.68 41.67
N PHE A 29 20.63 -27.92 41.37
CA PHE A 29 19.98 -28.26 40.09
C PHE A 29 18.61 -27.60 39.97
N TRP A 30 17.82 -27.61 41.04
CA TRP A 30 16.51 -26.96 41.07
C TRP A 30 16.61 -25.43 41.05
N ILE A 31 17.62 -24.86 41.71
CA ILE A 31 17.90 -23.42 41.63
C ILE A 31 18.29 -23.05 40.20
N LEU A 32 19.20 -23.80 39.56
CA LEU A 32 19.61 -23.50 38.19
C LEU A 32 18.45 -23.61 37.18
N ALA A 33 17.61 -24.64 37.32
CA ALA A 33 16.42 -24.82 36.49
C ALA A 33 15.38 -23.70 36.69
N ALA A 34 15.16 -23.26 37.94
CA ALA A 34 14.28 -22.14 38.26
C ALA A 34 14.85 -20.80 37.74
N SER A 35 16.16 -20.59 37.81
CA SER A 35 16.83 -19.41 37.25
C SER A 35 16.74 -19.37 35.73
N LEU A 36 16.95 -20.50 35.04
CA LEU A 36 16.80 -20.61 33.59
C LEU A 36 15.34 -20.40 33.15
N ALA A 37 14.37 -20.91 33.90
CA ALA A 37 12.95 -20.65 33.64
C ALA A 37 12.58 -19.17 33.87
N ALA A 38 13.15 -18.51 34.88
CA ALA A 38 12.93 -17.09 35.15
C ALA A 38 13.57 -16.18 34.10
N VAL A 39 14.75 -16.54 33.57
CA VAL A 39 15.39 -15.82 32.46
C VAL A 39 14.59 -15.97 31.16
N TRP A 40 13.99 -17.14 30.90
CA TRP A 40 13.09 -17.33 29.76
C TRP A 40 11.74 -16.62 29.92
N ALA A 41 11.25 -16.44 31.14
CA ALA A 41 10.03 -15.68 31.41
C ALA A 41 10.25 -14.15 31.36
N GLY A 42 11.46 -13.67 31.64
CA GLY A 42 11.81 -12.24 31.65
C GLY A 42 12.17 -11.63 30.30
N CYS A 43 12.29 -12.43 29.24
CA CYS A 43 12.58 -11.97 27.86
C CYS A 43 11.35 -12.03 26.95
N ARG A 44 10.14 -11.81 27.48
CA ARG A 44 9.01 -11.47 26.60
C ARG A 44 9.07 -9.97 26.36
N PRO A 45 9.26 -9.49 25.12
CA PRO A 45 9.02 -8.08 24.84
C PRO A 45 7.63 -7.74 25.35
N ASP A 46 7.49 -6.60 26.04
CA ASP A 46 6.17 -6.10 26.41
C ASP A 46 5.32 -6.06 25.14
N PRO A 47 4.09 -6.59 25.18
CA PRO A 47 3.24 -6.54 24.01
C PRO A 47 3.05 -5.06 23.63
N THR A 48 3.44 -4.72 22.40
CA THR A 48 3.14 -3.41 21.83
C THR A 48 1.64 -3.16 22.02
N PRO A 49 1.22 -1.98 22.53
CA PRO A 49 -0.19 -1.66 22.65
C PRO A 49 -0.90 -1.89 21.31
N PRO A 50 -2.12 -2.45 21.31
CA PRO A 50 -2.88 -2.61 20.08
C PRO A 50 -3.20 -1.22 19.51
N PHE A 51 -3.10 -1.10 18.18
CA PHE A 51 -3.53 0.10 17.46
C PHE A 51 -5.07 0.20 17.53
N THR A 52 -5.57 1.42 17.69
CA THR A 52 -6.99 1.73 17.88
C THR A 52 -7.49 2.73 16.83
N LEU A 53 -8.80 2.97 16.76
CA LEU A 53 -9.31 3.99 15.84
C LEU A 53 -8.88 5.42 16.22
N ASP A 54 -8.48 5.65 17.47
CA ASP A 54 -7.92 6.94 17.90
C ASP A 54 -6.55 7.20 17.27
N ASP A 55 -5.86 6.14 16.82
CA ASP A 55 -4.58 6.22 16.14
C ASP A 55 -4.73 6.41 14.61
N VAL A 56 -5.95 6.29 14.08
CA VAL A 56 -6.24 6.51 12.65
C VAL A 56 -6.24 8.01 12.34
N ARG A 57 -5.70 8.38 11.17
CA ARG A 57 -5.73 9.77 10.69
C ARG A 57 -7.16 10.23 10.42
N LEU A 58 -7.53 11.38 10.98
CA LEU A 58 -8.82 12.00 10.76
C LEU A 58 -8.92 12.60 9.36
N VAL A 59 -10.15 12.68 8.83
CA VAL A 59 -10.43 13.42 7.60
C VAL A 59 -10.18 14.91 7.86
N PRO A 60 -9.29 15.58 7.09
CA PRO A 60 -9.06 17.01 7.21
C PRO A 60 -10.32 17.83 6.95
N PRO A 61 -10.54 18.97 7.65
CA PRO A 61 -11.76 19.76 7.51
C PRO A 61 -12.03 20.32 6.10
N HIS A 62 -11.00 20.49 5.28
CA HIS A 62 -11.12 20.97 3.90
C HIS A 62 -11.38 19.86 2.88
N PHE A 63 -11.39 18.58 3.31
CA PHE A 63 -11.76 17.46 2.46
C PHE A 63 -13.28 17.21 2.55
N PRO A 64 -13.90 16.70 1.47
CA PRO A 64 -15.23 16.14 1.56
C PRO A 64 -15.31 15.03 2.60
N ASP A 65 -16.46 14.89 3.26
CA ASP A 65 -16.72 13.78 4.17
C ASP A 65 -16.47 12.45 3.46
N LEU A 66 -15.87 11.51 4.19
CA LEU A 66 -15.59 10.17 3.67
C LEU A 66 -16.87 9.33 3.73
N ASP A 67 -17.28 8.79 2.58
CA ASP A 67 -18.42 7.88 2.49
C ASP A 67 -18.01 6.45 2.88
N TRP A 68 -18.72 5.89 3.86
CA TRP A 68 -18.52 4.52 4.31
C TRP A 68 -19.67 3.67 3.80
N PRO A 69 -19.40 2.63 2.99
CA PRO A 69 -20.45 1.73 2.54
C PRO A 69 -21.23 1.15 3.73
N GLU A 70 -22.55 1.02 3.58
CA GLU A 70 -23.43 0.50 4.65
C GLU A 70 -22.97 -0.87 5.16
N ASP A 71 -22.50 -1.72 4.24
CA ASP A 71 -21.97 -3.04 4.54
C ASP A 71 -20.49 -3.04 5.01
N ASN A 72 -19.84 -1.87 5.04
CA ASN A 72 -18.44 -1.72 5.42
C ASN A 72 -18.11 -0.46 6.25
N THR A 73 -18.98 -0.11 7.20
CA THR A 73 -18.69 0.93 8.20
C THR A 73 -17.47 0.59 9.04
N LEU A 74 -16.60 1.58 9.32
CA LEU A 74 -15.35 1.37 10.04
C LEU A 74 -15.57 0.96 11.51
N ASN A 75 -14.79 -0.01 11.98
CA ASN A 75 -14.59 -0.28 13.41
C ASN A 75 -13.18 -0.84 13.66
N GLU A 76 -12.76 -0.92 14.93
CA GLU A 76 -11.41 -1.38 15.32
C GLU A 76 -11.08 -2.78 14.79
N ALA A 77 -12.01 -3.74 14.92
CA ALA A 77 -11.76 -5.11 14.49
C ALA A 77 -11.64 -5.25 12.97
N LYS A 78 -12.45 -4.52 12.19
CA LYS A 78 -12.34 -4.47 10.72
C LYS A 78 -11.00 -3.87 10.29
N TRP A 79 -10.61 -2.79 10.94
CA TRP A 79 -9.37 -2.07 10.63
C TRP A 79 -8.15 -2.93 10.97
N GLU A 80 -8.11 -3.52 12.17
CA GLU A 80 -7.03 -4.39 12.61
C GLU A 80 -6.88 -5.62 11.71
N LEU A 81 -7.99 -6.23 11.29
CA LEU A 81 -7.96 -7.34 10.35
C LEU A 81 -7.38 -6.92 8.99
N GLY A 82 -7.84 -5.78 8.46
CA GLY A 82 -7.35 -5.25 7.19
C GLY A 82 -5.88 -4.90 7.21
N ARG A 83 -5.42 -4.27 8.31
CA ARG A 83 -4.02 -3.97 8.53
C ARG A 83 -3.20 -5.25 8.57
N HIS A 84 -3.60 -6.26 9.34
CA HIS A 84 -2.86 -7.52 9.38
C HIS A 84 -2.79 -8.20 8.03
N LEU A 85 -3.90 -8.23 7.28
CA LEU A 85 -3.94 -8.75 5.92
C LEU A 85 -2.95 -8.05 5.00
N PHE A 86 -2.86 -6.72 5.06
CA PHE A 86 -1.99 -5.92 4.21
C PHE A 86 -0.49 -6.30 4.34
N PHE A 87 -0.07 -6.76 5.52
CA PHE A 87 1.31 -7.19 5.79
C PHE A 87 1.49 -8.72 5.82
N ASP A 88 0.44 -9.52 5.57
CA ASP A 88 0.50 -10.97 5.71
C ASP A 88 1.10 -11.65 4.47
N ILE A 89 2.33 -12.11 4.59
CA ILE A 89 3.03 -12.83 3.50
C ILE A 89 2.37 -14.16 3.13
N ARG A 90 1.51 -14.73 3.99
CA ARG A 90 0.74 -15.95 3.64
C ARG A 90 -0.22 -15.71 2.48
N LEU A 91 -0.45 -14.46 2.09
CA LEU A 91 -1.22 -14.11 0.91
C LEU A 91 -0.50 -14.41 -0.40
N SER A 92 0.82 -14.61 -0.41
CA SER A 92 1.55 -14.97 -1.63
C SER A 92 1.73 -16.48 -1.82
N ALA A 93 1.99 -16.89 -3.06
CA ALA A 93 2.19 -18.29 -3.45
C ALA A 93 3.37 -18.93 -2.71
N GLN A 94 4.46 -18.17 -2.57
CA GLN A 94 5.70 -18.64 -1.95
C GLN A 94 5.86 -18.21 -0.49
N GLY A 95 4.91 -17.46 0.06
CA GLY A 95 4.98 -16.95 1.43
C GLY A 95 6.10 -15.93 1.63
N ASP A 96 6.35 -15.08 0.63
CA ASP A 96 7.52 -14.21 0.51
C ASP A 96 7.20 -12.72 0.33
N VAL A 97 6.00 -12.38 -0.14
CA VAL A 97 5.57 -11.00 -0.39
C VAL A 97 4.15 -10.76 0.15
N SER A 98 3.83 -9.51 0.45
CA SER A 98 2.51 -9.05 0.91
C SER A 98 2.10 -7.79 0.13
N CYS A 99 0.93 -7.23 0.40
CA CYS A 99 0.55 -5.94 -0.19
C CYS A 99 1.59 -4.86 0.14
N ALA A 100 2.12 -4.86 1.37
CA ALA A 100 3.15 -3.93 1.83
C ALA A 100 4.51 -4.09 1.15
N SER A 101 4.76 -5.21 0.46
CA SER A 101 5.98 -5.41 -0.32
C SER A 101 6.05 -4.50 -1.55
N CYS A 102 4.90 -4.22 -2.18
CA CYS A 102 4.79 -3.29 -3.31
C CYS A 102 4.26 -1.91 -2.90
N HIS A 103 3.57 -1.82 -1.76
CA HIS A 103 3.00 -0.59 -1.23
C HIS A 103 3.66 -0.24 0.11
N ASN A 104 4.91 0.21 0.02
CA ASN A 104 5.78 0.45 1.15
C ASN A 104 5.33 1.67 1.97
N PRO A 105 5.05 1.52 3.27
CA PRO A 105 4.62 2.63 4.12
C PRO A 105 5.62 3.78 4.22
N LEU A 106 6.91 3.55 3.98
CA LEU A 106 7.93 4.60 3.99
C LEU A 106 7.95 5.44 2.70
N LEU A 107 7.32 4.96 1.63
CA LEU A 107 7.31 5.58 0.30
C LEU A 107 5.90 6.00 -0.10
N SER A 108 5.14 6.54 0.86
CA SER A 108 3.73 6.89 0.67
C SER A 108 2.86 5.75 0.12
N MET A 109 3.14 4.51 0.53
CA MET A 109 2.48 3.31 0.05
C MET A 109 2.68 3.04 -1.46
N ALA A 110 3.80 3.50 -2.03
CA ALA A 110 4.31 3.13 -3.35
C ALA A 110 5.55 2.22 -3.21
N ASP A 111 6.32 2.05 -4.27
CA ASP A 111 7.61 1.38 -4.27
C ASP A 111 8.72 2.29 -4.83
N ASP A 112 9.99 1.88 -4.72
CA ASP A 112 11.16 2.55 -5.31
C ASP A 112 11.69 1.87 -6.59
N GLN A 113 11.00 0.83 -7.07
CA GLN A 113 11.35 0.11 -8.30
C GLN A 113 10.46 0.50 -9.47
N PRO A 114 10.97 0.44 -10.72
CA PRO A 114 10.13 0.58 -11.92
C PRO A 114 8.98 -0.42 -11.94
N VAL A 115 9.28 -1.68 -11.60
CA VAL A 115 8.31 -2.76 -11.43
C VAL A 115 8.75 -3.57 -10.23
N THR A 116 7.88 -3.66 -9.21
CA THR A 116 8.14 -4.46 -8.02
C THR A 116 8.10 -5.95 -8.37
N PRO A 117 9.08 -6.77 -7.94
CA PRO A 117 8.99 -8.22 -8.03
C PRO A 117 7.88 -8.75 -7.12
N GLY A 118 6.95 -9.53 -7.68
CA GLY A 118 5.98 -10.31 -6.92
C GLY A 118 6.57 -11.63 -6.40
N THR A 119 5.69 -12.57 -6.11
CA THR A 119 6.05 -13.86 -5.51
C THR A 119 7.04 -14.64 -6.37
N GLY A 120 8.06 -15.21 -5.75
CA GLY A 120 9.15 -15.90 -6.44
C GLY A 120 10.05 -14.98 -7.29
N GLY A 121 9.94 -13.66 -7.12
CA GLY A 121 10.72 -12.67 -7.87
C GLY A 121 10.23 -12.44 -9.30
N LEU A 122 8.98 -12.81 -9.61
CA LEU A 122 8.39 -12.58 -10.93
C LEU A 122 8.08 -11.09 -11.12
N LEU A 123 8.49 -10.52 -12.25
CA LEU A 123 8.19 -9.13 -12.58
C LEU A 123 6.86 -9.03 -13.32
N GLY A 124 6.01 -8.10 -12.88
CA GLY A 124 4.85 -7.65 -13.65
C GLY A 124 5.23 -6.73 -14.80
N ASN A 125 4.33 -5.83 -15.18
CA ASN A 125 4.53 -4.88 -16.26
C ASN A 125 4.23 -3.43 -15.87
N ARG A 126 4.00 -3.15 -14.58
CA ARG A 126 3.58 -1.84 -14.09
C ARG A 126 4.28 -1.45 -12.80
N ASN A 127 4.44 -0.15 -12.62
CA ASN A 127 4.86 0.46 -11.37
C ASN A 127 3.74 0.38 -10.33
N ALA A 128 4.10 0.17 -9.06
CA ALA A 128 3.15 0.13 -7.96
C ALA A 128 2.73 1.55 -7.55
N SER A 129 1.47 1.89 -7.81
CA SER A 129 0.94 3.22 -7.46
C SER A 129 0.85 3.44 -5.95
N ALA A 130 1.06 4.68 -5.52
CA ALA A 130 0.83 5.09 -4.14
C ALA A 130 -0.61 4.84 -3.68
N LEU A 131 -0.77 4.27 -2.49
CA LEU A 131 -2.06 4.07 -1.83
C LEU A 131 -2.37 5.21 -0.84
N VAL A 132 -2.71 6.38 -1.38
CA VAL A 132 -3.09 7.55 -0.60
C VAL A 132 -4.45 8.09 -1.03
N ASN A 133 -5.26 8.50 -0.05
CA ASN A 133 -6.59 9.09 -0.25
C ASN A 133 -7.53 8.22 -1.12
N LEU A 134 -7.41 6.90 -0.97
CA LEU A 134 -8.17 5.94 -1.77
C LEU A 134 -9.68 6.02 -1.53
N GLY A 135 -10.09 6.53 -0.36
CA GLY A 135 -11.49 6.65 0.04
C GLY A 135 -12.35 7.54 -0.86
N TRP A 136 -11.74 8.46 -1.62
CA TRP A 136 -12.45 9.36 -2.55
C TRP A 136 -12.28 8.97 -4.02
N GLN A 137 -11.57 7.89 -4.32
CA GLN A 137 -11.41 7.45 -5.71
C GLN A 137 -12.67 6.71 -6.18
N PRO A 138 -13.26 7.11 -7.32
CA PRO A 138 -14.45 6.45 -7.86
C PRO A 138 -14.12 5.13 -8.57
N ARG A 139 -12.85 4.96 -8.99
CA ARG A 139 -12.38 3.80 -9.73
C ARG A 139 -10.90 3.52 -9.54
N PHE A 140 -10.54 2.25 -9.55
CA PHE A 140 -9.21 1.72 -9.24
C PHE A 140 -8.56 1.06 -10.47
N HIS A 141 -7.28 0.70 -10.28
CA HIS A 141 -6.33 0.31 -11.32
C HIS A 141 -6.01 1.43 -12.31
N MET A 142 -4.96 1.22 -13.10
CA MET A 142 -4.48 2.22 -14.05
C MET A 142 -5.40 2.34 -15.28
N GLU A 143 -6.28 1.38 -15.55
CA GLU A 143 -7.33 1.51 -16.57
C GLU A 143 -8.59 2.21 -16.03
N GLY A 144 -8.71 2.35 -14.70
CA GLY A 144 -9.89 2.93 -14.07
C GLY A 144 -11.17 2.12 -14.27
N GLY A 145 -11.09 0.80 -14.28
CA GLY A 145 -12.23 -0.10 -14.48
C GLY A 145 -12.84 -0.71 -13.22
N VAL A 146 -12.10 -0.70 -12.11
CA VAL A 146 -12.54 -1.38 -10.88
C VAL A 146 -13.36 -0.41 -10.03
N PRO A 147 -14.61 -0.72 -9.66
CA PRO A 147 -15.55 0.26 -9.09
C PRO A 147 -15.43 0.48 -7.58
N SER A 148 -14.66 -0.35 -6.86
CA SER A 148 -14.57 -0.28 -5.40
C SER A 148 -13.24 -0.82 -4.86
N LEU A 149 -12.86 -0.38 -3.67
CA LEU A 149 -11.69 -0.93 -2.95
C LEU A 149 -11.89 -2.42 -2.61
N GLU A 150 -13.11 -2.80 -2.23
CA GLU A 150 -13.45 -4.20 -1.90
C GLU A 150 -13.13 -5.14 -3.06
N THR A 151 -13.39 -4.71 -4.29
CA THR A 151 -13.10 -5.51 -5.49
C THR A 151 -11.67 -5.37 -6.00
N GLN A 152 -10.97 -4.29 -5.63
CA GLN A 152 -9.61 -4.02 -6.09
C GLN A 152 -8.64 -5.11 -5.64
N ALA A 153 -8.70 -5.52 -4.37
CA ALA A 153 -7.81 -6.52 -3.79
C ALA A 153 -7.90 -7.91 -4.45
N LEU A 154 -8.96 -8.18 -5.23
CA LEU A 154 -9.17 -9.46 -5.90
C LEU A 154 -8.16 -9.72 -7.03
N ALA A 155 -7.70 -8.67 -7.70
CA ALA A 155 -6.74 -8.77 -8.80
C ALA A 155 -5.31 -9.09 -8.31
N PRO A 156 -4.68 -8.28 -7.44
CA PRO A 156 -3.30 -8.52 -7.00
C PRO A 156 -3.15 -9.85 -6.26
N LEU A 157 -4.20 -10.30 -5.54
CA LEU A 157 -4.20 -11.59 -4.85
C LEU A 157 -4.01 -12.77 -5.81
N GLN A 158 -4.66 -12.73 -6.96
CA GLN A 158 -4.72 -13.86 -7.89
C GLN A 158 -3.69 -13.75 -9.03
N GLU A 159 -3.16 -12.56 -9.31
CA GLU A 159 -2.19 -12.34 -10.38
C GLU A 159 -0.88 -13.10 -10.09
N PRO A 160 -0.47 -14.06 -10.95
CA PRO A 160 0.73 -14.87 -10.72
C PRO A 160 2.03 -14.07 -10.61
N HIS A 161 2.10 -12.88 -11.22
CA HIS A 161 3.25 -11.99 -11.14
C HIS A 161 3.20 -11.05 -9.92
N GLU A 162 2.16 -11.14 -9.09
CA GLU A 162 2.00 -10.39 -7.83
C GLU A 162 1.95 -11.36 -6.65
N LEU A 163 0.76 -11.71 -6.13
CA LEU A 163 0.64 -12.65 -5.01
C LEU A 163 0.38 -14.10 -5.47
N GLY A 164 -0.29 -14.31 -6.60
CA GLY A 164 -0.42 -15.63 -7.23
C GLY A 164 -1.19 -16.69 -6.42
N ARG A 165 -2.22 -16.31 -5.65
CA ARG A 165 -3.02 -17.21 -4.81
C ARG A 165 -4.51 -17.18 -5.17
N ASP A 166 -5.15 -18.34 -5.12
CA ASP A 166 -6.60 -18.42 -5.18
C ASP A 166 -7.23 -17.86 -3.90
N LEU A 167 -8.26 -17.02 -4.06
CA LEU A 167 -8.93 -16.35 -2.94
C LEU A 167 -9.58 -17.35 -1.98
N LEU A 168 -10.25 -18.38 -2.49
CA LEU A 168 -10.99 -19.32 -1.65
C LEU A 168 -10.03 -20.19 -0.84
N GLU A 169 -8.91 -20.59 -1.44
CA GLU A 169 -7.86 -21.34 -0.76
C GLU A 169 -7.23 -20.54 0.38
N VAL A 170 -6.79 -19.31 0.12
CA VAL A 170 -6.14 -18.49 1.14
C VAL A 170 -7.09 -18.09 2.26
N VAL A 171 -8.36 -17.81 1.94
CA VAL A 171 -9.38 -17.52 2.95
C VAL A 171 -9.63 -18.74 3.84
N ALA A 172 -9.75 -19.93 3.26
CA ALA A 172 -9.94 -21.16 4.03
C ALA A 172 -8.76 -21.46 4.97
N GLU A 173 -7.54 -21.16 4.53
CA GLU A 173 -6.32 -21.27 5.33
C GLU A 173 -6.31 -20.25 6.48
N LEU A 174 -6.50 -18.96 6.19
CA LEU A 174 -6.47 -17.89 7.18
C LEU A 174 -7.63 -17.97 8.17
N ALA A 175 -8.77 -18.53 7.78
CA ALA A 175 -9.90 -18.80 8.69
C ALA A 175 -9.53 -19.76 9.84
N GLN A 176 -8.44 -20.53 9.73
CA GLN A 176 -7.92 -21.36 10.81
C GLN A 176 -7.09 -20.58 11.84
N ASP A 177 -6.70 -19.34 11.54
CA ASP A 177 -5.98 -18.46 12.48
C ASP A 177 -6.98 -17.88 13.50
N PRO A 178 -6.85 -18.18 14.81
CA PRO A 178 -7.79 -17.71 15.83
C PRO A 178 -7.89 -16.18 15.91
N ARG A 179 -6.85 -15.44 15.49
CA ARG A 179 -6.87 -13.97 15.47
C ARG A 179 -7.81 -13.45 14.38
N TYR A 180 -7.69 -14.01 13.18
CA TYR A 180 -8.53 -13.67 12.03
C TYR A 180 -9.99 -14.03 12.29
N ALA A 181 -10.25 -15.22 12.83
CA ALA A 181 -11.59 -15.65 13.21
C ALA A 181 -12.21 -14.71 14.26
N ARG A 182 -11.43 -14.27 15.25
CA ARG A 182 -11.89 -13.31 16.27
C ARG A 182 -12.25 -11.96 15.66
N TRP A 183 -11.35 -11.34 14.88
CA TRP A 183 -11.64 -10.04 14.27
C TRP A 183 -12.80 -10.10 13.27
N ALA A 184 -12.94 -11.21 12.53
CA ALA A 184 -14.10 -11.43 11.67
C ALA A 184 -15.41 -11.41 12.49
N GLN A 185 -15.43 -12.13 13.61
CA GLN A 185 -16.61 -12.19 14.48
C GLN A 185 -16.91 -10.84 15.15
N GLU A 186 -15.89 -10.14 15.65
CA GLU A 186 -16.04 -8.82 16.31
C GLU A 186 -16.42 -7.73 15.33
N GLY A 187 -15.79 -7.70 14.15
CA GLY A 187 -15.96 -6.64 13.16
C GLY A 187 -17.17 -6.82 12.25
N PHE A 188 -17.53 -8.07 11.93
CA PHE A 188 -18.57 -8.39 10.94
C PHE A 188 -19.67 -9.30 11.48
N GLY A 189 -19.53 -9.87 12.68
CA GLY A 189 -20.52 -10.78 13.23
C GLY A 189 -20.57 -12.16 12.56
N GLN A 190 -19.55 -12.52 11.77
CA GLN A 190 -19.54 -13.74 10.96
C GLN A 190 -18.14 -14.37 10.85
N PRO A 191 -18.01 -15.61 10.36
CA PRO A 191 -16.72 -16.25 10.13
C PRO A 191 -15.85 -15.48 9.14
N PHE A 192 -14.53 -15.70 9.19
CA PHE A 192 -13.62 -15.17 8.18
C PHE A 192 -13.88 -15.84 6.83
N ASP A 193 -14.32 -15.06 5.86
CA ASP A 193 -14.62 -15.49 4.49
C ASP A 193 -14.16 -14.44 3.46
N ALA A 194 -14.46 -14.65 2.17
CA ALA A 194 -14.09 -13.71 1.10
C ALA A 194 -14.75 -12.31 1.26
N PHE A 195 -15.96 -12.26 1.83
CA PHE A 195 -16.64 -11.00 2.11
C PHE A 195 -15.89 -10.21 3.18
N VAL A 196 -15.49 -10.87 4.27
CA VAL A 196 -14.70 -10.27 5.36
C VAL A 196 -13.30 -9.87 4.88
N PHE A 197 -12.64 -10.71 4.09
CA PHE A 197 -11.30 -10.43 3.52
C PHE A 197 -11.29 -9.11 2.73
N THR A 198 -12.17 -9.00 1.74
CA THR A 198 -12.22 -7.83 0.85
C THR A 198 -12.56 -6.54 1.59
N ARG A 199 -13.51 -6.61 2.52
CA ARG A 199 -13.99 -5.45 3.27
C ARG A 199 -13.04 -4.97 4.34
N SER A 200 -12.34 -5.89 5.02
CA SER A 200 -11.35 -5.51 6.01
C SER A 200 -10.16 -4.79 5.37
N LEU A 201 -9.60 -5.32 4.28
CA LEU A 201 -8.57 -4.63 3.49
C LEU A 201 -9.05 -3.24 3.05
N ALA A 202 -10.23 -3.14 2.46
CA ALA A 202 -10.79 -1.88 2.03
C ALA A 202 -11.02 -0.90 3.18
N ALA A 203 -11.45 -1.37 4.36
CA ALA A 203 -11.64 -0.55 5.55
C ALA A 203 -10.31 0.04 6.04
N PHE A 204 -9.24 -0.75 6.06
CA PHE A 204 -7.89 -0.28 6.37
C PHE A 204 -7.39 0.74 5.33
N GLN A 205 -7.47 0.41 4.04
CA GLN A 205 -6.96 1.26 2.95
C GLN A 205 -7.68 2.62 2.83
N ARG A 206 -8.98 2.70 3.18
CA ARG A 206 -9.72 3.98 3.25
C ARG A 206 -9.13 4.97 4.25
N THR A 207 -8.41 4.48 5.26
CA THR A 207 -7.83 5.32 6.31
C THR A 207 -6.44 5.87 5.97
N LEU A 208 -5.89 5.51 4.81
CA LEU A 208 -4.60 6.01 4.32
C LEU A 208 -4.73 7.45 3.79
N ILE A 209 -4.98 8.39 4.70
CA ILE A 209 -5.34 9.77 4.40
C ILE A 209 -4.11 10.69 4.49
N SER A 210 -3.73 11.27 3.36
CA SER A 210 -2.69 12.30 3.22
C SER A 210 -3.35 13.64 2.94
N GLY A 211 -3.25 14.58 3.88
CA GLY A 211 -4.04 15.81 3.83
C GLY A 211 -3.57 16.91 4.77
N SER A 212 -2.28 16.86 5.15
CA SER A 212 -1.62 17.88 5.96
C SER A 212 -0.30 18.36 5.33
N ALA A 213 -0.16 18.17 4.01
CA ALA A 213 0.97 18.68 3.25
C ALA A 213 1.07 20.22 3.36
N PRO A 214 2.22 20.83 3.05
CA PRO A 214 2.36 22.30 2.97
C PRO A 214 1.22 22.98 2.19
N TYR A 215 0.84 22.41 1.04
CA TYR A 215 -0.32 22.87 0.27
C TYR A 215 -1.64 22.85 1.05
N ASP A 216 -1.92 21.77 1.78
CA ASP A 216 -3.16 21.63 2.58
C ASP A 216 -3.22 22.63 3.73
N ARG A 217 -2.09 22.94 4.37
CA ARG A 217 -2.03 23.94 5.44
C ARG A 217 -2.21 25.36 4.89
N TRP A 218 -1.64 25.64 3.73
CA TRP A 218 -1.85 26.90 3.03
C TRP A 218 -3.31 27.11 2.63
N LEU A 219 -3.99 26.08 2.11
CA LEU A 219 -5.43 26.12 1.83
C LEU A 219 -6.28 26.44 3.08
N GLN A 220 -5.79 26.06 4.27
CA GLN A 220 -6.44 26.32 5.55
C GLN A 220 -6.03 27.67 6.18
N GLY A 221 -5.28 28.51 5.46
CA GLY A 221 -4.93 29.88 5.88
C GLY A 221 -3.57 30.04 6.55
N ASP A 222 -2.72 29.01 6.55
CA ASP A 222 -1.30 29.17 6.91
C ASP A 222 -0.51 29.70 5.70
N ASP A 223 -0.50 31.02 5.53
CA ASP A 223 0.21 31.70 4.45
C ASP A 223 1.72 31.39 4.43
N SER A 224 2.29 30.90 5.55
CA SER A 224 3.70 30.56 5.67
C SER A 224 4.02 29.11 5.31
N ALA A 225 3.01 28.27 5.08
CA ALA A 225 3.20 26.85 4.78
C ALA A 225 3.82 26.62 3.39
N MET A 226 3.50 27.47 2.41
CA MET A 226 4.04 27.43 1.06
C MET A 226 5.18 28.44 0.90
N SER A 227 6.27 28.03 0.25
CA SER A 227 7.33 28.96 -0.14
C SER A 227 6.91 29.82 -1.33
N GLU A 228 7.56 30.97 -1.54
CA GLU A 228 7.33 31.82 -2.72
C GLU A 228 7.54 31.03 -4.02
N ALA A 229 8.61 30.23 -4.10
CA ALA A 229 8.89 29.34 -5.24
C ALA A 229 7.74 28.34 -5.49
N ALA A 230 7.20 27.71 -4.44
CA ALA A 230 6.09 26.77 -4.59
C ALA A 230 4.79 27.46 -5.04
N LEU A 231 4.56 28.72 -4.64
CA LEU A 231 3.42 29.53 -5.11
C LEU A 231 3.59 29.92 -6.58
N GLN A 232 4.79 30.31 -7.01
CA GLN A 232 5.09 30.55 -8.42
C GLN A 232 4.94 29.27 -9.25
N GLY A 233 5.41 28.14 -8.73
CA GLY A 233 5.28 26.82 -9.35
C GLY A 233 3.83 26.38 -9.50
N MET A 234 2.99 26.64 -8.49
CA MET A 234 1.56 26.39 -8.59
C MET A 234 0.90 27.22 -9.70
N GLY A 235 1.25 28.50 -9.82
CA GLY A 235 0.76 29.34 -10.92
C GLY A 235 1.21 28.82 -12.29
N LEU A 236 2.47 28.43 -12.41
CA LEU A 236 3.02 27.86 -13.64
C LEU A 236 2.37 26.51 -13.99
N PHE A 237 2.05 25.68 -13.00
CA PHE A 237 1.34 24.41 -13.20
C PHE A 237 -0.04 24.61 -13.84
N ASP A 238 -0.74 25.67 -13.45
CA ASP A 238 -2.02 26.08 -14.07
C ASP A 238 -1.81 26.66 -15.47
N ASP A 239 -0.81 27.54 -15.65
CA ASP A 239 -0.50 28.17 -16.94
C ASP A 239 -0.10 27.13 -18.01
N LEU A 240 0.56 26.05 -17.61
CA LEU A 240 0.91 24.90 -18.46
C LEU A 240 -0.22 23.88 -18.63
N ALA A 241 -1.42 24.20 -18.15
CA ALA A 241 -2.63 23.36 -18.21
C ALA A 241 -2.52 21.99 -17.53
N CYS A 242 -1.55 21.79 -16.63
CA CYS A 242 -1.41 20.53 -15.89
C CYS A 242 -2.64 20.26 -15.00
N SER A 243 -3.24 21.31 -14.45
CA SER A 243 -4.47 21.23 -13.64
C SER A 243 -5.71 20.83 -14.43
N SER A 244 -5.65 20.78 -15.77
CA SER A 244 -6.77 20.28 -16.58
C SER A 244 -6.98 18.77 -16.45
N CYS A 245 -5.96 18.02 -16.02
CA CYS A 245 -6.07 16.61 -15.64
C CYS A 245 -5.83 16.43 -14.14
N HIS A 246 -4.94 17.21 -13.54
CA HIS A 246 -4.59 17.13 -12.12
C HIS A 246 -5.32 18.22 -11.31
N SER A 247 -6.64 18.10 -11.22
CA SER A 247 -7.52 19.14 -10.69
C SER A 247 -7.91 18.95 -9.22
N GLU A 248 -8.47 20.04 -8.67
CA GLU A 248 -9.13 20.09 -7.36
C GLU A 248 -8.24 19.61 -6.21
N VAL A 249 -8.87 19.21 -5.09
CA VAL A 249 -8.18 18.77 -3.89
C VAL A 249 -7.47 17.42 -4.08
N TRP A 250 -7.81 16.64 -5.10
CA TRP A 250 -7.21 15.32 -5.32
C TRP A 250 -6.02 15.33 -6.26
N PHE A 251 -5.79 16.42 -7.00
CA PHE A 251 -4.79 16.48 -8.07
C PHE A 251 -4.96 15.37 -9.10
N THR A 252 -6.22 15.06 -9.44
CA THR A 252 -6.61 14.09 -10.46
C THR A 252 -8.08 14.30 -10.82
N ASP A 253 -8.40 14.19 -12.10
CA ASP A 253 -9.76 14.17 -12.65
C ASP A 253 -10.38 12.76 -12.65
N PHE A 254 -9.61 11.77 -12.21
CA PHE A 254 -9.90 10.35 -12.28
C PHE A 254 -10.25 9.85 -13.69
N GLN A 255 -9.99 10.63 -14.74
CA GLN A 255 -10.21 10.24 -16.14
C GLN A 255 -9.01 9.47 -16.68
N THR A 256 -9.14 8.92 -17.87
CA THR A 256 -8.06 8.18 -18.57
C THR A 256 -7.60 8.99 -19.76
N HIS A 257 -6.29 9.24 -19.85
CA HIS A 257 -5.68 10.02 -20.94
C HIS A 257 -4.45 9.30 -21.48
N ASN A 258 -4.14 9.53 -22.75
CA ASN A 258 -2.86 9.12 -23.34
C ASN A 258 -1.94 10.34 -23.37
N ILE A 259 -0.88 10.31 -22.57
CA ILE A 259 0.08 11.43 -22.47
C ILE A 259 1.17 11.39 -23.56
N GLY A 260 1.06 10.44 -24.49
CA GLY A 260 2.06 10.23 -25.53
C GLY A 260 3.40 9.77 -25.00
N LEU A 261 3.45 8.95 -23.93
CA LEU A 261 4.72 8.45 -23.37
C LEU A 261 5.59 7.74 -24.42
N THR A 262 4.95 7.06 -25.37
CA THR A 262 5.59 6.35 -26.49
C THR A 262 4.65 6.35 -27.70
N GLU A 263 5.21 6.20 -28.90
CA GLU A 263 4.44 6.00 -30.15
C GLU A 263 3.72 4.66 -30.20
N ALA A 264 4.17 3.67 -29.43
CA ALA A 264 3.57 2.33 -29.38
C ALA A 264 3.62 1.76 -27.96
N TYR A 265 2.50 1.18 -27.53
CA TYR A 265 2.33 0.65 -26.18
C TYR A 265 2.22 -0.89 -26.20
N ALA A 266 3.10 -1.56 -25.46
CA ALA A 266 2.98 -3.00 -25.21
C ALA A 266 1.82 -3.29 -24.24
N ASP A 267 1.64 -2.44 -23.23
CA ASP A 267 0.46 -2.40 -22.38
C ASP A 267 -0.50 -1.33 -22.90
N PRO A 268 -1.63 -1.72 -23.52
CA PRO A 268 -2.50 -0.76 -24.18
C PRO A 268 -3.40 0.01 -23.19
N GLY A 269 -3.26 -0.20 -21.88
CA GLY A 269 -4.00 0.53 -20.85
C GLY A 269 -5.51 0.28 -20.93
N THR A 270 -6.29 1.36 -20.95
CA THR A 270 -7.76 1.35 -20.87
C THR A 270 -8.42 0.50 -21.96
N TYR A 271 -7.79 0.38 -23.14
CA TYR A 271 -8.21 -0.54 -24.20
C TYR A 271 -8.46 -1.98 -23.74
N ARG A 272 -7.74 -2.47 -22.71
CA ARG A 272 -7.92 -3.81 -22.14
C ARG A 272 -9.33 -4.06 -21.62
N LEU A 273 -10.06 -2.99 -21.29
CA LEU A 273 -11.42 -3.04 -20.76
C LEU A 273 -12.45 -2.66 -21.83
N THR A 274 -12.16 -1.64 -22.63
CA THR A 274 -13.14 -1.03 -23.54
C THR A 274 -13.15 -1.67 -24.92
N PHE A 275 -12.02 -2.24 -25.34
CA PHE A 275 -11.77 -2.69 -26.72
C PHE A 275 -11.93 -1.59 -27.79
N ASP A 276 -11.93 -0.31 -27.41
CA ASP A 276 -11.95 0.81 -28.34
C ASP A 276 -10.52 1.24 -28.69
N SER A 277 -10.16 1.18 -29.97
CA SER A 277 -8.83 1.58 -30.44
C SER A 277 -8.43 3.01 -30.07
N LEU A 278 -9.39 3.89 -29.77
CA LEU A 278 -9.13 5.25 -29.29
C LEU A 278 -8.59 5.29 -27.86
N ASP A 279 -8.76 4.22 -27.08
CA ASP A 279 -8.27 4.12 -25.69
C ASP A 279 -6.88 3.48 -25.58
N ILE A 280 -6.23 3.16 -26.72
CA ILE A 280 -4.88 2.59 -26.70
C ILE A 280 -3.91 3.61 -26.10
N GLY A 281 -3.17 3.16 -25.08
CA GLY A 281 -2.19 3.95 -24.34
C GLY A 281 -2.82 4.95 -23.37
N ALA A 282 -4.13 4.89 -23.14
CA ALA A 282 -4.80 5.72 -22.15
C ALA A 282 -4.72 5.08 -20.75
N PHE A 283 -4.30 5.87 -19.76
CA PHE A 283 -4.22 5.45 -18.36
C PHE A 283 -4.89 6.49 -17.47
N LYS A 284 -5.42 6.03 -16.33
CA LYS A 284 -6.07 6.85 -15.33
C LYS A 284 -5.07 7.86 -14.78
N THR A 285 -5.46 9.13 -14.74
CA THR A 285 -4.66 10.21 -14.14
C THR A 285 -4.36 9.87 -12.68
N PRO A 286 -3.10 9.69 -12.27
CA PRO A 286 -2.77 9.47 -10.87
C PRO A 286 -2.95 10.77 -10.06
N SER A 287 -3.21 10.64 -8.77
CA SER A 287 -3.12 11.79 -7.85
C SER A 287 -1.67 12.23 -7.73
N LEU A 288 -1.41 13.53 -7.68
CA LEU A 288 -0.08 14.09 -7.39
C LEU A 288 0.21 14.26 -5.89
N ARG A 289 -0.72 13.86 -5.01
CA ARG A 289 -0.47 13.90 -3.56
C ARG A 289 0.67 12.94 -3.23
N ASN A 290 1.66 13.44 -2.50
CA ASN A 290 2.92 12.75 -2.18
C ASN A 290 3.79 12.36 -3.39
N ILE A 291 3.57 12.94 -4.58
CA ILE A 291 4.28 12.53 -5.81
C ILE A 291 5.82 12.55 -5.67
N ALA A 292 6.37 13.47 -4.87
CA ALA A 292 7.81 13.57 -4.69
C ALA A 292 8.43 12.41 -3.88
N GLN A 293 7.63 11.48 -3.36
CA GLN A 293 8.05 10.32 -2.58
C GLN A 293 7.85 8.98 -3.32
N THR A 294 7.41 9.02 -4.58
CA THR A 294 6.89 7.83 -5.28
C THR A 294 7.57 7.63 -6.62
N ALA A 295 8.85 7.99 -6.72
CA ALA A 295 9.67 7.65 -7.87
C ALA A 295 9.91 6.13 -7.92
N PRO A 296 10.05 5.53 -9.11
CA PRO A 296 9.96 6.14 -10.43
C PRO A 296 8.52 6.35 -10.92
N TYR A 297 8.35 7.05 -12.04
CA TYR A 297 7.08 7.57 -12.52
C TYR A 297 6.59 6.87 -13.79
N MET A 298 5.33 7.17 -14.14
CA MET A 298 4.54 6.57 -15.21
C MET A 298 4.04 5.16 -14.87
N HIS A 299 3.14 4.65 -15.71
CA HIS A 299 2.51 3.35 -15.50
C HIS A 299 3.51 2.19 -15.47
N ASP A 300 4.67 2.35 -16.10
CA ASP A 300 5.72 1.35 -16.26
C ASP A 300 7.02 1.68 -15.51
N GLY A 301 7.04 2.80 -14.77
CA GLY A 301 8.22 3.23 -14.03
C GLY A 301 9.39 3.68 -14.91
N SER A 302 9.14 4.04 -16.17
CA SER A 302 10.17 4.38 -17.16
C SER A 302 10.90 5.71 -16.89
N LEU A 303 10.30 6.63 -16.14
CA LEU A 303 10.89 7.94 -15.83
C LEU A 303 11.39 7.96 -14.39
N ALA A 304 12.69 8.18 -14.19
CA ALA A 304 13.32 8.01 -12.88
C ALA A 304 13.05 9.18 -11.92
N THR A 305 12.90 10.39 -12.45
CA THR A 305 12.83 11.63 -11.66
C THR A 305 11.66 12.51 -12.11
N LEU A 306 11.24 13.44 -11.25
CA LEU A 306 10.25 14.46 -11.64
C LEU A 306 10.78 15.36 -12.77
N ASP A 307 12.11 15.55 -12.85
CA ASP A 307 12.72 16.25 -13.98
C ASP A 307 12.49 15.50 -15.30
N ASP A 308 12.64 14.18 -15.32
CA ASP A 308 12.33 13.36 -16.51
C ASP A 308 10.84 13.47 -16.88
N VAL A 309 9.95 13.56 -15.89
CA VAL A 309 8.51 13.80 -16.10
C VAL A 309 8.26 15.17 -16.73
N ILE A 310 8.91 16.22 -16.22
CA ILE A 310 8.79 17.58 -16.77
C ILE A 310 9.34 17.61 -18.20
N ASP A 311 10.46 16.93 -18.46
CA ASP A 311 11.07 16.84 -19.80
C ASP A 311 10.14 16.16 -20.80
N HIS A 312 9.46 15.08 -20.39
CA HIS A 312 8.43 14.42 -21.20
C HIS A 312 7.34 15.41 -21.62
N TYR A 313 6.74 16.11 -20.66
CA TYR A 313 5.68 17.08 -20.97
C TYR A 313 6.17 18.28 -21.76
N ALA A 314 7.37 18.82 -21.46
CA ALA A 314 7.97 19.94 -22.18
C ALA A 314 8.25 19.60 -23.65
N SER A 315 8.56 18.33 -23.95
CA SER A 315 8.71 17.84 -25.33
C SER A 315 7.40 17.80 -26.13
N GLY A 316 6.25 17.84 -25.45
CA GLY A 316 4.94 17.68 -26.07
C GLY A 316 4.56 16.23 -26.37
N GLY A 317 5.20 15.25 -25.71
CA GLY A 317 4.96 13.83 -25.91
C GLY A 317 5.55 13.25 -27.21
N ALA A 318 5.45 11.94 -27.36
CA ALA A 318 6.02 11.17 -28.48
C ALA A 318 5.12 11.15 -29.74
N GLY A 319 3.94 11.78 -29.71
CA GLY A 319 3.08 11.91 -30.90
C GLY A 319 2.25 10.66 -31.22
N HIS A 320 1.84 9.90 -30.20
CA HIS A 320 0.89 8.80 -30.39
C HIS A 320 -0.44 9.32 -31.00
N PRO A 321 -1.11 8.58 -31.93
CA PRO A 321 -2.33 9.06 -32.58
C PRO A 321 -3.49 9.42 -31.63
N ASN A 322 -3.58 8.75 -30.48
CA ASN A 322 -4.57 9.02 -29.44
C ASN A 322 -4.08 9.97 -28.34
N GLN A 323 -2.90 10.59 -28.48
CA GLN A 323 -2.36 11.50 -27.47
C GLN A 323 -3.34 12.64 -27.19
N ASP A 324 -3.48 12.99 -25.92
CA ASP A 324 -4.32 14.10 -25.50
C ASP A 324 -3.82 15.42 -26.12
N PRO A 325 -4.68 16.18 -26.81
CA PRO A 325 -4.28 17.40 -27.52
C PRO A 325 -3.78 18.52 -26.60
N ARG A 326 -3.99 18.41 -25.28
CA ARG A 326 -3.46 19.35 -24.28
C ARG A 326 -1.98 19.13 -23.99
N VAL A 327 -1.43 17.96 -24.32
CA VAL A 327 0.01 17.70 -24.20
C VAL A 327 0.71 18.34 -25.40
N THR A 328 1.12 19.60 -25.21
CA THR A 328 1.81 20.42 -26.21
C THR A 328 3.16 20.89 -25.68
N PRO A 329 4.17 21.07 -26.55
CA PRO A 329 5.50 21.46 -26.11
C PRO A 329 5.52 22.85 -25.47
N PHE A 330 6.41 23.02 -24.50
CA PHE A 330 6.66 24.30 -23.82
C PHE A 330 8.14 24.41 -23.41
N GLU A 331 8.60 25.62 -23.13
CA GLU A 331 9.95 25.87 -22.63
C GLU A 331 9.89 26.37 -21.19
N LEU A 332 10.83 25.91 -20.37
CA LEU A 332 11.06 26.39 -19.01
C LEU A 332 12.50 26.85 -18.86
N ASP A 333 12.70 27.99 -18.22
CA ASP A 333 14.02 28.30 -17.67
C ASP A 333 14.30 27.51 -16.37
N GLU A 334 15.52 27.62 -15.87
CA GLU A 334 15.95 26.91 -14.65
C GLU A 334 15.14 27.31 -13.40
N GLY A 335 14.73 28.59 -13.31
CA GLY A 335 13.93 29.11 -12.22
C GLY A 335 12.52 28.53 -12.24
N GLN A 336 11.86 28.61 -13.40
CA GLN A 336 10.53 28.05 -13.62
C GLN A 336 10.46 26.54 -13.33
N ARG A 337 11.48 25.79 -13.75
CA ARG A 337 11.61 24.37 -13.43
C ARG A 337 11.74 24.14 -11.92
N SER A 338 12.60 24.91 -11.25
CA SER A 338 12.78 24.82 -9.79
C SER A 338 11.48 25.13 -9.05
N ASP A 339 10.73 26.13 -9.50
CA ASP A 339 9.44 26.53 -8.94
C ASP A 339 8.41 25.39 -9.07
N LEU A 340 8.28 24.76 -10.25
CA LEU A 340 7.41 23.59 -10.44
C LEU A 340 7.76 22.44 -9.50
N LEU A 341 9.05 22.11 -9.37
CA LEU A 341 9.51 21.06 -8.45
C LEU A 341 9.22 21.43 -7.00
N ALA A 342 9.36 22.71 -6.62
CA ALA A 342 8.99 23.18 -5.29
C ALA A 342 7.49 23.01 -5.02
N PHE A 343 6.64 23.25 -6.02
CA PHE A 343 5.21 22.97 -5.92
C PHE A 343 4.93 21.48 -5.74
N MET A 344 5.54 20.59 -6.53
CA MET A 344 5.39 19.12 -6.36
C MET A 344 5.83 18.65 -4.97
N GLN A 345 6.92 19.21 -4.43
CA GLN A 345 7.36 18.93 -3.06
C GLN A 345 6.36 19.40 -2.01
N ALA A 346 5.69 20.53 -2.25
CA ALA A 346 4.67 21.05 -1.34
C ALA A 346 3.40 20.20 -1.28
N LEU A 347 3.23 19.22 -2.19
CA LEU A 347 2.18 18.21 -2.16
C LEU A 347 2.53 17.00 -1.27
N THR A 348 3.69 16.99 -0.63
CA THR A 348 4.15 15.89 0.24
C THR A 348 3.75 16.10 1.69
N ASP A 349 2.98 15.16 2.23
CA ASP A 349 2.62 15.05 3.64
C ASP A 349 3.61 14.16 4.38
N SER A 350 4.66 14.77 4.94
CA SER A 350 5.66 14.04 5.74
C SER A 350 5.08 13.44 7.03
N SER A 351 3.97 13.99 7.55
CA SER A 351 3.29 13.41 8.71
C SER A 351 2.55 12.12 8.35
N PHE A 352 2.02 12.02 7.12
CA PHE A 352 1.46 10.78 6.60
C PHE A 352 2.55 9.71 6.51
N VAL A 353 3.71 10.01 5.90
CA VAL A 353 4.84 9.06 5.78
C VAL A 353 5.33 8.59 7.16
N THR A 354 5.43 9.53 8.11
CA THR A 354 5.81 9.20 9.49
C THR A 354 4.80 8.25 10.14
N TRP A 355 3.50 8.56 10.00
CA TRP A 355 2.42 7.74 10.55
C TRP A 355 2.33 6.37 9.87
N SER A 356 2.43 6.31 8.54
CA SER A 356 2.34 5.05 7.81
C SER A 356 3.48 4.09 8.18
N SER A 357 4.66 4.62 8.51
CA SER A 357 5.79 3.80 8.98
C SER A 357 5.51 2.99 10.26
N THR A 358 4.47 3.36 11.02
CA THR A 358 4.08 2.66 12.25
C THR A 358 2.97 1.63 12.05
N LEU A 359 2.51 1.40 10.80
CA LEU A 359 1.37 0.52 10.53
C LEU A 359 1.72 -0.97 10.52
N ALA A 360 3.00 -1.33 10.42
CA ALA A 360 3.43 -2.72 10.49
C ALA A 360 3.12 -3.32 11.89
N PRO A 361 2.39 -4.45 11.97
CA PRO A 361 1.98 -5.09 13.24
C PRO A 361 3.11 -5.69 14.07
#